data_AF-A0A813EIF1-F1
#
_entry.id   AF-A0A813EIF1-F1
#
_cell.length_a   1.000
_cell.length_b   1.000
_cell.length_c   1.000
_cell.angle_alpha   90.00
_cell.angle_beta   90.00
_cell.angle_gamma   90.00
#
_symmetry.space_group_name_H-M   'P 1'
#
loop_
_entity.id
_entity.type
_entity.pdbx_description
1 polymer ?
#
loop_
_entity_poly.entity_id
_entity_poly.type
_entity_poly.pdbx_seq_one_letter_code
_entity_poly.pdbx_strand_id
1 'polypeptide(L)'
;MCADLKDFDAIPYHYNRAENRIGYKIMDCIDYDIVFGYKTAFAYLSEASNQRLRDEEAALKEALRLRVPCGQFSYANLGQTSILGVSGTVEALGRHEWEIMNRYGIRQYSFMPSVYGASNFRFLNQSDGRPITISQAADYFHDIASDINSKILGGRAVIVFFKDAAELAKFESSPSSRHIRTVNLLQESMSDDSKDFVIKKAATAG
;
A
#
# COMPACT_ATOMS: atom_id res chain seq x y z
N MET A 1 -23.48 -19.87 -7.19
CA MET A 1 -22.05 -19.50 -7.33
C MET A 1 -21.42 -19.44 -5.93
N CYS A 2 -21.40 -20.57 -5.22
CA CYS A 2 -20.84 -20.71 -3.85
C CYS A 2 -19.39 -21.24 -3.87
N ALA A 3 -18.78 -21.32 -5.05
CA ALA A 3 -17.44 -21.91 -5.22
C ALA A 3 -16.34 -21.09 -4.52
N ASP A 4 -16.56 -19.79 -4.31
CA ASP A 4 -15.65 -18.89 -3.57
C ASP A 4 -15.70 -19.07 -2.04
N LEU A 5 -16.68 -19.82 -1.53
CA LEU A 5 -16.88 -20.01 -0.10
C LEU A 5 -16.15 -21.26 0.40
N LYS A 6 -14.83 -21.28 0.26
CA LYS A 6 -13.98 -22.29 0.92
C LYS A 6 -13.71 -21.89 2.37
N ASP A 7 -13.31 -20.64 2.56
CA ASP A 7 -13.09 -19.99 3.86
C ASP A 7 -13.63 -18.56 3.78
N PHE A 8 -14.64 -18.23 4.60
CA PHE A 8 -15.19 -16.87 4.63
C PHE A 8 -14.32 -15.92 5.48
N ASP A 9 -13.60 -16.46 6.46
CA ASP A 9 -12.70 -15.73 7.36
C ASP A 9 -11.29 -15.47 6.77
N ALA A 10 -11.04 -15.88 5.52
CA ALA A 10 -9.73 -15.66 4.88
C ALA A 10 -9.37 -14.18 4.72
N ILE A 11 -10.37 -13.30 4.68
CA ILE A 11 -10.19 -11.84 4.65
C ILE A 11 -10.68 -11.30 5.99
N PRO A 12 -9.79 -10.72 6.82
CA PRO A 12 -10.18 -10.11 8.07
C PRO A 12 -11.23 -9.02 7.84
N TYR A 13 -12.31 -9.07 8.61
CA TYR A 13 -13.39 -8.10 8.56
C TYR A 13 -13.51 -7.36 9.88
N HIS A 14 -14.07 -6.15 9.82
CA HIS A 14 -14.30 -5.29 10.96
C HIS A 14 -15.79 -5.01 11.09
N TYR A 15 -16.38 -5.45 12.21
CA TYR A 15 -17.77 -5.12 12.53
C TYR A 15 -17.87 -3.76 13.24
N ASN A 16 -18.69 -2.86 12.69
CA ASN A 16 -19.04 -1.59 13.29
C ASN A 16 -20.43 -1.70 13.93
N ARG A 17 -20.47 -1.69 15.27
CA ARG A 17 -21.72 -1.78 16.06
C ARG A 17 -22.62 -0.55 15.95
N ALA A 18 -22.06 0.64 15.68
CA ALA A 18 -22.84 1.87 15.57
C ALA A 18 -23.65 1.90 14.27
N GLU A 19 -23.05 1.44 13.18
CA GLU A 19 -23.71 1.37 11.86
C GLU A 19 -24.36 0.02 11.57
N ASN A 20 -24.07 -0.99 12.40
CA ASN A 20 -24.51 -2.37 12.23
C ASN A 20 -24.02 -2.98 10.90
N ARG A 21 -22.78 -2.65 10.50
CA ARG A 21 -22.17 -3.03 9.22
C ARG A 21 -20.83 -3.73 9.39
N ILE A 22 -20.52 -4.63 8.48
CA ILE A 22 -19.21 -5.24 8.31
C ILE A 22 -18.45 -4.49 7.21
N GLY A 23 -17.21 -4.12 7.49
CA GLY A 23 -16.30 -3.49 6.54
C GLY A 23 -14.97 -4.22 6.47
N TYR A 24 -14.15 -3.82 5.50
CA TYR A 24 -12.86 -4.43 5.21
C TYR A 24 -11.77 -3.37 5.18
N LYS A 25 -10.58 -3.71 5.67
CA LYS A 25 -9.43 -2.80 5.60
C LYS A 25 -8.94 -2.72 4.16
N ILE A 26 -9.04 -1.54 3.56
CA ILE A 26 -8.47 -1.21 2.26
C ILE A 26 -7.44 -0.10 2.46
N MET A 27 -6.18 -0.41 2.17
CA MET A 27 -5.06 0.50 2.41
C MET A 27 -5.06 0.98 3.89
N ASP A 28 -5.34 2.27 4.11
CA ASP A 28 -5.31 2.92 5.42
C ASP A 28 -6.72 3.22 5.98
N CYS A 29 -7.79 2.71 5.37
CA CYS A 29 -9.16 2.92 5.86
C CYS A 29 -9.96 1.61 5.94
N ILE A 30 -11.00 1.61 6.76
CA ILE A 30 -12.02 0.56 6.75
C ILE A 30 -13.16 1.04 5.84
N ASP A 31 -13.38 0.30 4.77
CA ASP A 31 -14.45 0.57 3.82
C ASP A 31 -15.62 -0.40 4.10
N TYR A 32 -16.80 0.15 4.35
CA TYR A 32 -18.03 -0.59 4.64
C TYR A 32 -18.90 -0.82 3.38
N ASP A 33 -18.57 -0.19 2.26
CA ASP A 33 -19.27 -0.32 0.98
C ASP A 33 -18.71 -1.48 0.15
N ILE A 34 -17.49 -1.91 0.44
CA ILE A 34 -16.87 -3.08 -0.18
C ILE A 34 -17.43 -4.38 0.37
N VAL A 35 -17.68 -5.32 -0.54
CA VAL A 35 -18.28 -6.62 -0.23
C VAL A 35 -17.57 -7.71 -1.01
N PHE A 36 -17.14 -8.76 -0.32
CA PHE A 36 -16.49 -9.94 -0.89
C PHE A 36 -17.52 -11.05 -1.13
N GLY A 37 -18.48 -10.76 -2.01
CA GLY A 37 -19.52 -11.71 -2.41
C GLY A 37 -20.21 -12.38 -1.21
N TYR A 38 -20.28 -13.72 -1.24
CA TYR A 38 -20.88 -14.49 -0.15
C TYR A 38 -20.03 -14.53 1.13
N LYS A 39 -18.74 -14.23 1.09
CA LYS A 39 -17.91 -14.23 2.32
C LYS A 39 -18.41 -13.20 3.32
N THR A 40 -18.82 -12.02 2.83
CA THR A 40 -19.43 -10.98 3.66
C THR A 40 -20.78 -11.43 4.23
N ALA A 41 -21.61 -12.10 3.44
CA ALA A 41 -22.89 -12.64 3.94
C ALA A 41 -22.68 -13.66 5.06
N PHE A 42 -21.69 -14.54 4.93
CA PHE A 42 -21.33 -15.50 5.98
C PHE A 42 -20.69 -14.84 7.20
N ALA A 43 -19.94 -13.75 7.02
CA ALA A 43 -19.44 -12.95 8.15
C ALA A 43 -20.60 -12.37 8.99
N TYR A 44 -21.67 -11.87 8.35
CA TYR A 44 -22.88 -11.44 9.07
C TYR A 44 -23.58 -12.59 9.79
N LEU A 45 -23.67 -13.78 9.17
CA LEU A 45 -24.24 -14.97 9.83
C LEU A 45 -23.41 -15.40 11.05
N SER A 46 -22.08 -15.31 10.96
CA SER A 46 -21.18 -15.60 12.08
C SER A 46 -21.40 -14.62 13.24
N GLU A 47 -21.47 -13.30 12.95
CA GLU A 47 -21.74 -12.28 13.96
C GLU A 47 -23.16 -12.39 14.55
N ALA A 48 -24.15 -12.83 13.79
CA ALA A 48 -25.50 -13.16 14.27
C ALA A 48 -25.47 -14.35 15.25
N SER A 49 -24.77 -15.42 14.86
CA SER A 49 -24.61 -16.64 15.68
C SER A 49 -23.88 -16.33 17.00
N ASN A 50 -22.98 -15.35 16.98
CA ASN A 50 -22.27 -14.84 18.16
C ASN A 50 -23.05 -13.77 18.94
N GLN A 51 -24.29 -13.43 18.55
CA GLN A 51 -25.14 -12.41 19.18
C GLN A 51 -24.49 -11.03 19.30
N ARG A 52 -23.62 -10.67 18.34
CA ARG A 52 -22.89 -9.40 18.32
C ARG A 52 -23.60 -8.31 17.51
N LEU A 53 -24.52 -8.71 16.63
CA LEU A 53 -25.31 -7.76 15.85
C LEU A 53 -26.23 -6.94 16.75
N ARG A 54 -26.23 -5.63 16.56
CA ARG A 54 -27.13 -4.71 17.30
C ARG A 54 -28.59 -4.93 16.91
N ASP A 55 -28.84 -5.11 15.61
CA ASP A 55 -30.15 -5.39 15.03
C ASP A 55 -29.95 -6.51 14.00
N GLU A 56 -30.19 -7.74 14.46
CA GLU A 56 -29.96 -8.95 13.66
C GLU A 56 -30.89 -9.00 12.45
N GLU A 57 -32.17 -8.69 12.63
CA GLU A 57 -33.16 -8.78 11.55
C GLU A 57 -32.84 -7.79 10.43
N ALA A 58 -32.52 -6.53 10.77
CA ALA A 58 -32.17 -5.53 9.77
C ALA A 58 -30.85 -5.86 9.06
N ALA A 59 -29.81 -6.28 9.79
CA ALA A 59 -28.50 -6.63 9.20
C ALA A 59 -28.60 -7.83 8.27
N LEU A 60 -29.26 -8.91 8.70
CA LEU A 60 -29.38 -10.12 7.91
C LEU A 60 -30.26 -9.91 6.67
N LYS A 61 -31.33 -9.10 6.78
CA LYS A 61 -32.18 -8.75 5.62
C LYS A 61 -31.40 -8.01 4.53
N GLU A 62 -30.42 -7.19 4.89
CA GLU A 62 -29.54 -6.51 3.94
C GLU A 62 -28.46 -7.45 3.38
N ALA A 63 -27.83 -8.22 4.26
CA ALA A 63 -26.68 -9.06 3.92
C ALA A 63 -27.05 -10.31 3.11
N LEU A 64 -28.20 -10.94 3.40
CA LEU A 64 -28.65 -12.21 2.81
C LEU A 64 -29.47 -12.01 1.54
N ARG A 65 -28.89 -11.28 0.57
CA ARG A 65 -29.52 -11.04 -0.73
C ARG A 65 -28.77 -11.77 -1.84
N LEU A 66 -29.50 -12.20 -2.87
CA LEU A 66 -28.88 -12.72 -4.08
C LEU A 66 -28.23 -11.57 -4.84
N ARG A 67 -26.90 -11.46 -4.74
CA ARG A 67 -26.12 -10.51 -5.53
C ARG A 67 -25.84 -11.08 -6.90
N VAL A 68 -26.55 -10.56 -7.90
CA VAL A 68 -26.26 -10.82 -9.31
C VAL A 68 -25.29 -9.74 -9.77
N PRO A 69 -24.01 -10.04 -10.04
CA PRO A 69 -23.09 -9.04 -10.56
C PRO A 69 -23.54 -8.62 -11.96
N CYS A 70 -24.09 -7.41 -12.07
CA CYS A 70 -24.65 -6.89 -13.33
C CYS A 70 -23.60 -6.27 -14.26
N GLY A 71 -22.33 -6.19 -13.84
CA GLY A 71 -21.25 -5.66 -14.64
C GLY A 71 -20.04 -5.26 -13.81
N GLN A 72 -18.91 -5.04 -14.49
CA GLN A 72 -17.71 -4.45 -13.93
C GLN A 72 -17.30 -3.28 -14.82
N PHE A 73 -16.95 -2.15 -14.23
CA PHE A 73 -16.50 -0.97 -14.95
C PHE A 73 -15.02 -0.73 -14.64
N SER A 74 -14.23 -0.55 -15.69
CA SER A 74 -12.87 -0.01 -15.52
C SER A 74 -12.99 1.44 -15.06
N TYR A 75 -12.23 1.84 -14.05
CA TYR A 75 -12.13 3.23 -13.61
C TYR A 75 -11.84 4.17 -14.80
N ALA A 76 -10.99 3.70 -15.71
CA ALA A 76 -10.59 4.44 -16.89
C ALA A 76 -11.73 4.66 -17.91
N ASN A 77 -12.83 3.90 -17.80
CA ASN A 77 -13.99 3.95 -18.68
C ASN A 77 -15.22 4.60 -18.01
N LEU A 78 -15.07 5.23 -16.84
CA LEU A 78 -16.19 5.86 -16.13
C LEU A 78 -16.77 7.11 -16.84
N GLY A 79 -16.29 7.44 -18.05
CA GLY A 79 -16.92 8.44 -18.93
C GLY A 79 -16.95 9.84 -18.35
N GLN A 80 -15.94 10.23 -17.56
CA GLN A 80 -15.89 11.53 -16.91
C GLN A 80 -15.70 12.65 -17.94
N THR A 81 -16.47 13.73 -17.82
CA THR A 81 -16.37 14.90 -18.70
C THR A 81 -15.07 15.69 -18.49
N SER A 82 -14.47 15.59 -17.30
CA SER A 82 -13.20 16.25 -16.96
C SER A 82 -12.47 15.43 -15.90
N ILE A 83 -11.17 15.20 -16.11
CA ILE A 83 -10.29 14.47 -15.19
C ILE A 83 -9.21 15.45 -14.72
N LEU A 84 -9.10 15.63 -13.41
CA LEU A 84 -8.11 16.49 -12.76
C LEU A 84 -7.34 15.65 -11.74
N GLY A 85 -6.06 15.97 -11.54
CA GLY A 85 -5.20 15.27 -10.59
C GLY A 85 -3.90 16.00 -10.35
N VAL A 86 -3.22 15.64 -9.27
CA VAL A 86 -1.92 16.17 -8.89
C VAL A 86 -0.98 14.99 -8.63
N SER A 87 0.23 15.06 -9.16
CA SER A 87 1.29 14.09 -8.86
C SER A 87 2.65 14.78 -8.96
N GLY A 88 3.58 14.36 -8.10
CA GLY A 88 4.96 14.84 -8.12
C GLY A 88 5.83 14.22 -9.22
N THR A 89 5.32 13.26 -9.99
CA THR A 89 6.09 12.48 -10.96
C THR A 89 5.62 12.62 -12.41
N VAL A 90 4.66 13.51 -12.69
CA VAL A 90 4.12 13.70 -14.06
C VAL A 90 5.21 14.13 -15.04
N GLU A 91 6.16 14.95 -14.60
CA GLU A 91 7.27 15.42 -15.43
C GLU A 91 8.20 14.27 -15.86
N ALA A 92 8.29 13.20 -15.05
CA ALA A 92 9.16 12.05 -15.32
C ALA A 92 8.52 11.03 -16.29
N LEU A 93 7.29 11.25 -16.74
CA LEU A 93 6.61 10.35 -17.66
C LEU A 93 7.31 10.35 -19.03
N GLY A 94 7.62 9.16 -19.52
CA GLY A 94 8.13 8.97 -20.87
C GLY A 94 7.05 9.20 -21.93
N ARG A 95 7.47 9.10 -23.19
CA ARG A 95 6.59 9.30 -24.34
C ARG A 95 5.42 8.32 -24.35
N HIS A 96 5.67 7.05 -24.05
CA HIS A 96 4.63 6.01 -24.09
C HIS A 96 3.60 6.20 -22.99
N GLU A 97 4.04 6.54 -21.78
CA GLU A 97 3.17 6.86 -20.67
C GLU A 97 2.30 8.07 -21.00
N TRP A 98 2.87 9.11 -21.60
CA TRP A 98 2.10 10.28 -22.03
C TRP A 98 1.09 9.97 -23.14
N GLU A 99 1.45 9.11 -24.09
CA GLU A 99 0.52 8.60 -25.11
C GLU A 99 -0.67 7.85 -24.48
N ILE A 100 -0.44 7.11 -23.40
CA ILE A 100 -1.51 6.44 -22.65
C ILE A 100 -2.39 7.47 -21.92
N MET A 101 -1.79 8.45 -21.23
CA MET A 101 -2.53 9.51 -20.53
C MET A 101 -3.46 10.29 -21.49
N ASN A 102 -2.96 10.59 -22.69
CA ASN A 102 -3.74 11.24 -23.74
C ASN A 102 -4.97 10.44 -24.17
N ARG A 103 -4.87 9.10 -24.23
CA ARG A 103 -6.01 8.22 -24.56
C ARG A 103 -7.11 8.28 -23.51
N TYR A 104 -6.74 8.54 -22.25
CA TYR A 104 -7.69 8.74 -21.15
C TYR A 104 -8.15 10.19 -21.00
N GLY A 105 -7.83 11.07 -21.95
CA GLY A 105 -8.29 12.46 -21.96
C GLY A 105 -7.43 13.43 -21.14
N ILE A 106 -6.34 12.96 -20.51
CA ILE A 106 -5.39 13.81 -19.80
C ILE A 106 -4.34 14.30 -20.79
N ARG A 107 -4.56 15.51 -21.32
CA ARG A 107 -3.76 16.07 -22.43
C ARG A 107 -2.76 17.13 -22.04
N GLN A 108 -2.91 17.66 -20.84
CA GLN A 108 -2.15 18.81 -20.36
C GLN A 108 -1.81 18.60 -18.90
N TYR A 109 -0.67 19.14 -18.50
CA TYR A 109 -0.30 19.29 -17.11
C TYR A 109 0.32 20.67 -16.92
N SER A 110 0.30 21.15 -15.69
CA SER A 110 1.08 22.32 -15.29
C SER A 110 2.13 21.86 -14.29
N PHE A 111 3.33 22.45 -14.39
CA PHE A 111 4.40 22.20 -13.45
C PHE A 111 4.40 23.29 -12.39
N MET A 112 4.24 22.90 -11.13
CA MET A 112 4.43 23.80 -9.99
C MET A 112 5.83 23.57 -9.42
N PRO A 113 6.73 24.58 -9.47
CA PRO A 113 8.08 24.43 -8.96
C PRO A 113 8.08 24.21 -7.44
N SER A 114 9.08 23.47 -6.95
CA SER A 114 9.29 23.27 -5.52
C SER A 114 9.55 24.60 -4.81
N VAL A 115 8.87 24.82 -3.68
CA VAL A 115 9.12 25.97 -2.79
C VAL A 115 10.48 25.88 -2.09
N TYR A 116 11.09 24.69 -2.03
CA TYR A 116 12.35 24.42 -1.34
C TYR A 116 13.59 24.53 -2.25
N GLY A 117 13.43 25.03 -3.48
CA GLY A 117 14.51 25.16 -4.46
C GLY A 117 14.88 23.84 -5.13
N ALA A 118 16.08 23.81 -5.73
CA ALA A 118 16.57 22.63 -6.44
C ALA A 118 16.81 21.46 -5.47
N SER A 119 16.43 20.26 -5.88
CA SER A 119 16.64 19.06 -5.07
C SER A 119 18.13 18.80 -4.84
N ASN A 120 18.50 18.59 -3.58
CA ASN A 120 19.82 18.07 -3.20
C ASN A 120 19.97 16.57 -3.54
N PHE A 121 18.91 15.94 -4.06
CA PHE A 121 18.92 14.56 -4.50
C PHE A 121 19.78 14.42 -5.75
N ARG A 122 21.09 14.29 -5.52
CA ARG A 122 22.03 13.91 -6.55
C ARG A 122 22.02 12.39 -6.60
N PHE A 123 21.46 11.81 -7.66
CA PHE A 123 21.61 10.38 -7.97
C PHE A 123 23.09 9.97 -8.24
N LEU A 124 24.02 10.90 -8.02
CA LEU A 124 25.36 10.96 -8.54
C LEU A 124 26.26 11.73 -7.54
N ASN A 125 27.02 11.01 -6.73
CA ASN A 125 28.38 11.50 -6.47
C ASN A 125 29.15 11.27 -7.77
N GLN A 126 29.35 12.34 -8.55
CA GLN A 126 30.05 12.34 -9.83
C GLN A 126 31.54 11.92 -9.72
N SER A 127 32.02 11.59 -8.52
CA SER A 127 33.38 11.13 -8.26
C SER A 127 33.59 9.62 -8.41
N ASP A 128 32.62 8.77 -8.03
CA ASP A 128 32.80 7.29 -8.00
C ASP A 128 31.77 6.48 -8.83
N GLY A 129 30.75 7.12 -9.40
CA GLY A 129 30.13 6.70 -10.67
C GLY A 129 29.34 5.37 -10.76
N ARG A 130 28.89 4.73 -9.67
CA ARG A 130 28.06 3.51 -9.76
C ARG A 130 26.76 3.60 -8.93
N PRO A 131 25.68 4.16 -9.50
CA PRO A 131 24.36 4.19 -8.84
C PRO A 131 23.66 2.83 -8.83
N ILE A 132 24.16 1.88 -9.60
CA ILE A 132 23.62 0.52 -9.72
C ILE A 132 24.76 -0.45 -9.41
N THR A 133 24.51 -1.33 -8.45
CA THR A 133 25.40 -2.43 -8.10
C THR A 133 24.74 -3.74 -8.52
N ILE A 134 25.49 -4.58 -9.23
CA ILE A 134 25.05 -5.93 -9.57
C ILE A 134 25.66 -6.86 -8.53
N SER A 135 24.81 -7.47 -7.71
CA SER A 135 25.20 -8.47 -6.72
C SER A 135 24.85 -9.86 -7.22
N GLN A 136 25.59 -10.86 -6.74
CA GLN A 136 25.13 -12.26 -6.82
C GLN A 136 23.92 -12.46 -5.90
N ALA A 137 23.06 -13.40 -6.24
CA ALA A 137 21.84 -13.66 -5.45
C ALA A 137 22.15 -14.08 -4.00
N ALA A 138 23.26 -14.79 -3.78
CA ALA A 138 23.72 -15.20 -2.46
C ALA A 138 24.17 -14.02 -1.58
N ASP A 139 24.76 -12.99 -2.21
CA ASP A 139 25.34 -11.84 -1.52
C ASP A 139 24.39 -10.64 -1.45
N TYR A 140 23.23 -10.72 -2.10
CA TYR A 140 22.30 -9.60 -2.27
C TYR A 140 21.95 -8.88 -0.94
N PHE A 141 21.56 -9.63 0.09
CA PHE A 141 21.24 -9.03 1.39
C PHE A 141 22.47 -8.59 2.18
N HIS A 142 23.61 -9.24 1.97
CA HIS A 142 24.87 -8.81 2.57
C HIS A 142 25.32 -7.46 2.00
N ASP A 143 25.25 -7.29 0.68
CA ASP A 143 25.64 -6.06 -0.01
C ASP A 143 24.73 -4.89 0.36
N ILE A 144 23.42 -5.13 0.49
CA ILE A 144 22.47 -4.14 1.03
C ILE A 144 22.85 -3.74 2.47
N ALA A 145 23.08 -4.71 3.36
CA ALA A 145 23.43 -4.41 4.75
C ALA A 145 24.78 -3.67 4.87
N SER A 146 25.75 -4.01 4.02
CA SER A 146 27.04 -3.34 3.95
C SER A 146 26.89 -1.87 3.54
N ASP A 147 26.09 -1.58 2.50
CA ASP A 147 25.85 -0.20 2.07
C ASP A 147 25.09 0.61 3.14
N ILE A 148 24.07 0.01 3.77
CA ILE A 148 23.34 0.63 4.89
C ILE A 148 24.33 1.06 6.00
N ASN A 149 25.17 0.14 6.46
CA ASN A 149 26.13 0.44 7.53
C ASN A 149 27.14 1.51 7.11
N SER A 150 27.61 1.50 5.86
CA SER A 150 28.50 2.53 5.32
C SER A 150 27.86 3.92 5.37
N LYS A 151 26.58 4.05 4.98
CA LYS A 151 25.87 5.34 5.04
C LYS A 151 25.59 5.79 6.47
N ILE A 152 25.21 4.87 7.37
CA ILE A 152 24.99 5.17 8.79
C ILE A 152 26.28 5.64 9.46
N LEU A 153 27.41 4.98 9.20
CA LEU A 153 28.72 5.41 9.69
C LEU A 153 29.10 6.82 9.16
N GLY A 154 28.65 7.16 7.96
CA GLY A 154 28.75 8.51 7.38
C GLY A 154 27.74 9.52 7.94
N GLY A 155 26.98 9.19 8.99
CA GLY A 155 25.99 10.07 9.60
C GLY A 155 24.76 10.34 8.74
N ARG A 156 24.40 9.42 7.83
CA ARG A 156 23.23 9.57 6.96
C ARG A 156 22.14 8.57 7.32
N ALA A 157 20.90 9.05 7.42
CA ALA A 157 19.72 8.21 7.50
C ALA A 157 19.52 7.46 6.16
N VAL A 158 18.98 6.23 6.24
CA VAL A 158 18.79 5.35 5.09
C VAL A 158 17.34 4.84 5.09
N ILE A 159 16.70 4.89 3.92
CA ILE A 159 15.39 4.28 3.66
C ILE A 159 15.60 3.21 2.59
N VAL A 160 15.14 1.99 2.87
CA VAL A 160 15.29 0.84 1.96
C VAL A 160 13.91 0.34 1.58
N PHE A 161 13.67 0.17 0.28
CA PHE A 161 12.43 -0.35 -0.26
C PHE A 161 12.65 -1.77 -0.78
N PHE A 162 11.71 -2.66 -0.48
CA PHE A 162 11.63 -4.00 -1.05
C PHE A 162 10.37 -4.11 -1.90
N LYS A 163 10.36 -5.05 -2.86
CA LYS A 163 9.24 -5.21 -3.80
C LYS A 163 7.93 -5.51 -3.08
N ASP A 164 8.00 -6.38 -2.07
CA ASP A 164 6.84 -6.86 -1.33
C ASP A 164 7.21 -7.24 0.11
N ALA A 165 6.19 -7.52 0.92
CA ALA A 165 6.37 -7.92 2.32
C ALA A 165 7.15 -9.23 2.49
N ALA A 166 7.10 -10.13 1.50
CA ALA A 166 7.81 -11.40 1.58
C ALA A 166 9.32 -11.22 1.36
N GLU A 167 9.73 -10.36 0.43
CA GLU A 167 11.13 -10.00 0.22
C GLU A 167 11.71 -9.24 1.43
N LEU A 168 10.92 -8.32 2.01
CA LEU A 168 11.28 -7.65 3.27
C LEU A 168 11.49 -8.65 4.41
N ALA A 169 10.59 -9.64 4.58
CA ALA A 169 10.71 -10.67 5.61
C ALA A 169 11.94 -11.57 5.39
N LYS A 170 12.32 -11.85 4.13
CA LYS A 170 13.56 -12.56 3.81
C LYS A 170 14.79 -11.77 4.21
N PHE A 171 14.80 -10.45 3.98
CA PHE A 171 15.88 -9.60 4.43
C PHE A 171 15.96 -9.56 5.96
N GLU A 172 14.83 -9.36 6.64
CA GLU A 172 14.75 -9.32 8.10
C GLU A 172 15.25 -10.62 8.74
N SER A 173 14.86 -11.77 8.20
CA SER A 173 15.31 -13.09 8.70
C SER A 173 16.75 -13.44 8.33
N SER A 174 17.36 -12.70 7.39
CA SER A 174 18.75 -12.95 6.97
C SER A 174 19.76 -12.61 8.08
N PRO A 175 20.94 -13.27 8.11
CA PRO A 175 22.01 -12.89 9.04
C PRO A 175 22.50 -11.44 8.85
N SER A 176 22.35 -10.90 7.65
CA SER A 176 22.83 -9.57 7.27
C SER A 176 22.08 -8.45 8.00
N SER A 177 20.77 -8.59 8.24
CA SER A 177 19.97 -7.58 8.94
C SER A 177 20.39 -7.37 10.40
N ARG A 178 20.85 -8.44 11.08
CA ARG A 178 21.22 -8.43 12.50
C ARG A 178 22.38 -7.50 12.82
N HIS A 179 23.19 -7.18 11.82
CA HIS A 179 24.35 -6.30 11.95
C HIS A 179 23.96 -4.81 11.89
N ILE A 180 22.69 -4.50 11.62
CA ILE A 180 22.18 -3.13 11.53
C ILE A 180 21.59 -2.74 12.89
N ARG A 181 22.17 -1.70 13.52
CA ARG A 181 21.86 -1.33 14.92
C ARG A 181 20.41 -0.92 15.18
N THR A 182 19.78 -0.22 14.24
CA THR A 182 18.43 0.31 14.43
C THR A 182 17.68 0.30 13.12
N VAL A 183 16.68 -0.56 13.03
CA VAL A 183 15.79 -0.69 11.87
C VAL A 183 14.38 -0.39 12.35
N ASN A 184 13.70 0.55 11.70
CA ASN A 184 12.25 0.71 11.85
C ASN A 184 11.61 0.14 10.58
N LEU A 185 10.59 -0.69 10.78
CA LEU A 185 9.88 -1.37 9.71
C LEU A 185 8.59 -0.61 9.38
N LEU A 186 8.28 -0.49 8.10
CA LEU A 186 7.01 0.07 7.62
C LEU A 186 6.38 -0.92 6.64
N GLN A 187 5.22 -1.47 7.01
CA GLN A 187 4.44 -2.40 6.20
C GLN A 187 2.99 -1.93 6.10
N GLU A 188 2.32 -2.26 5.00
CA GLU A 188 0.91 -1.91 4.77
C GLU A 188 -0.03 -2.50 5.83
N SER A 189 0.31 -3.68 6.35
CA SER A 189 -0.46 -4.40 7.37
C SER A 189 -0.48 -3.72 8.74
N MET A 190 0.46 -2.82 9.02
CA MET A 190 0.57 -2.11 10.30
C MET A 190 -0.66 -1.23 10.58
N SER A 191 -0.89 -0.92 11.87
CA SER A 191 -1.89 0.07 12.26
C SER A 191 -1.44 1.48 11.88
N ASP A 192 -2.39 2.37 11.69
CA ASP A 192 -2.12 3.75 11.28
C ASP A 192 -1.26 4.47 12.32
N ASP A 193 -1.56 4.32 13.60
CA ASP A 193 -0.75 4.86 14.71
C ASP A 193 0.70 4.40 14.66
N SER A 194 0.94 3.14 14.31
CA SER A 194 2.29 2.58 14.21
C SER A 194 3.04 3.13 12.99
N LYS A 195 2.35 3.27 11.85
CA LYS A 195 2.91 3.89 10.64
C LYS A 195 3.28 5.35 10.92
N ASP A 196 2.37 6.10 11.53
CA ASP A 196 2.56 7.49 11.91
C ASP A 196 3.76 7.67 12.84
N PHE A 197 3.88 6.80 13.84
CA PHE A 197 5.02 6.80 14.76
C PHE A 197 6.36 6.59 14.02
N VAL A 198 6.42 5.60 13.13
CA VAL A 198 7.64 5.31 12.34
C VAL A 198 8.01 6.50 11.45
N ILE A 199 7.03 7.10 10.76
CA ILE A 199 7.23 8.24 9.87
C ILE A 199 7.72 9.48 10.65
N LYS A 200 7.08 9.80 11.78
CA LYS A 200 7.47 10.95 12.62
C LYS A 200 8.86 10.76 13.21
N LYS A 201 9.18 9.54 13.67
CA LYS A 201 10.50 9.21 14.21
C LYS A 201 11.60 9.36 13.15
N ALA A 202 11.33 8.99 11.90
CA ALA A 202 12.27 9.14 10.79
C ALA A 202 12.64 10.61 10.53
N ALA A 203 11.72 11.55 10.74
CA ALA A 203 11.97 12.99 10.56
C ALA A 203 12.86 13.61 11.66
N THR A 204 13.00 12.94 12.81
CA THR A 204 13.74 13.45 13.99
C THR A 204 15.08 12.78 14.24
N ALA A 205 15.40 11.68 13.55
CA ALA A 205 16.56 10.83 13.82
C ALA A 205 17.75 11.07 12.86
N GLY A 206 17.90 12.30 12.36
CA GLY A 206 19.01 12.74 11.51
C GLY A 206 20.19 13.28 12.29
#